data_AF-A0A6L2M1A3-F1
#
_entry.id   AF-A0A6L2M1A3-F1
#
_cell.length_a   1.000
_cell.length_b   1.000
_cell.length_c   1.000
_cell.angle_alpha   90.00
_cell.angle_beta   90.00
_cell.angle_gamma   90.00
#
_symmetry.space_group_name_H-M   'P 1'
#
loop_
_entity.id
_entity.type
_entity.pdbx_description
1 polymer ?
#
loop_
_entity_poly.entity_id
_entity_poly.type
_entity_poly.pdbx_seq_one_letter_code
_entity_poly.pdbx_strand_id
1 'polypeptide(L)'
;MNAQAVKKFVEENQKLALECANLLNQCNKWEKECSMYDCDREALMDFGNEADHRAQEAESQVRELKEELSKLSKELQCYKNEAEGQQVGEMTKTASTEHCLVDTLISTLISKDDVVSTARSFLEANSGVEVCQKMLEMFESLKPSTQKVLALASEVKILQKEKDHLRNNLTIAEEEVKVLDEENSTLEKENRRLTKLLHKERHLNDSGGKHNSASLKSNKRKSGPRDCSPVEKKIDFIESGSPRKPLSPLRQNTPESRTHKK
;
A
#
# COMPACT_ATOMS: atom_id res chain seq x y z
N MET A 1 53.81 -128.02 20.26
CA MET A 1 52.82 -126.93 20.11
C MET A 1 51.46 -127.53 19.79
N ASN A 2 50.37 -127.01 20.36
CA ASN A 2 48.99 -127.49 20.13
C ASN A 2 48.35 -126.74 18.94
N ALA A 3 47.94 -127.46 17.88
CA ALA A 3 47.38 -126.87 16.66
C ALA A 3 46.10 -126.05 16.91
N GLN A 4 45.29 -126.40 17.91
CA GLN A 4 44.08 -125.66 18.25
C GLN A 4 44.38 -124.29 18.87
N ALA A 5 45.47 -124.19 19.64
CA ALA A 5 45.91 -122.92 20.21
C ALA A 5 46.44 -121.97 19.12
N VAL A 6 47.16 -122.49 18.13
CA VAL A 6 47.64 -121.70 16.97
C VAL A 6 46.46 -121.16 16.15
N LYS A 7 45.43 -121.99 15.89
CA LYS A 7 44.24 -121.55 15.15
C LYS A 7 43.51 -120.40 15.86
N LYS A 8 43.27 -120.52 17.16
CA LYS A 8 42.65 -119.44 17.96
C LYS A 8 43.47 -118.15 17.92
N PHE A 9 44.80 -118.26 18.05
CA PHE A 9 45.67 -117.10 17.96
C PHE A 9 45.60 -116.40 16.59
N VAL A 10 45.53 -117.17 15.50
CA VAL A 10 45.37 -116.62 14.14
C VAL A 10 44.02 -115.91 14.00
N GLU A 11 42.93 -116.51 14.48
CA GLU A 11 41.59 -115.91 14.43
C GLU A 11 41.52 -114.60 15.25
N GLU A 12 42.11 -114.59 16.45
CA GLU A 12 42.19 -113.40 17.30
C GLU A 12 43.05 -112.30 16.65
N ASN A 13 44.18 -112.65 16.05
CA ASN A 13 45.04 -111.69 15.36
C ASN A 13 44.37 -111.11 14.10
N GLN A 14 43.61 -111.92 13.36
CA GLN A 14 42.79 -111.44 12.23
C GLN A 14 41.69 -110.48 12.70
N LYS A 15 41.02 -110.81 13.82
CA LYS A 15 40.01 -109.94 14.43
C LYS A 15 40.63 -108.61 14.87
N LEU A 16 41.80 -108.65 15.52
CA LEU A 16 42.51 -107.46 15.96
C LEU A 16 42.96 -106.60 14.76
N ALA A 17 43.45 -107.21 13.69
CA ALA A 17 43.81 -106.50 12.46
C ALA A 17 42.61 -105.78 11.82
N LEU A 18 41.44 -106.42 11.79
CA LEU A 18 40.18 -105.82 11.33
C LEU A 18 39.77 -104.63 12.22
N GLU A 19 39.88 -104.77 13.54
CA GLU A 19 39.55 -103.70 14.49
C GLU A 19 40.50 -102.52 14.36
N CYS A 20 41.81 -102.77 14.24
CA CYS A 20 42.81 -101.73 13.96
C CYS A 20 42.52 -101.00 12.65
N ALA A 21 42.16 -101.72 11.57
CA ALA A 21 41.79 -101.10 10.30
C ALA A 21 40.53 -100.23 10.42
N ASN A 22 39.53 -100.69 11.18
CA ASN A 22 38.31 -99.92 11.43
C ASN A 22 38.59 -98.65 12.25
N LEU A 23 39.36 -98.76 13.33
CA LEU A 23 39.76 -97.61 14.15
C LEU A 23 40.57 -96.60 13.33
N LEU A 24 41.49 -97.06 12.48
CA LEU A 24 42.27 -96.17 11.61
C LEU A 24 41.39 -95.43 10.59
N ASN A 25 40.38 -96.10 10.02
CA ASN A 25 39.40 -95.45 9.16
C ASN A 25 38.56 -94.41 9.92
N GLN A 26 38.19 -94.69 11.17
CA GLN A 26 37.47 -93.74 12.01
C GLN A 26 38.35 -92.53 12.36
N CYS A 27 39.61 -92.74 12.74
CA CYS A 27 40.56 -91.66 12.98
C CYS A 27 40.69 -90.75 11.76
N ASN A 28 40.89 -91.33 10.56
CA ASN A 28 40.97 -90.56 9.31
C ASN A 28 39.69 -89.77 9.01
N LYS A 29 38.51 -90.33 9.36
CA LYS A 29 37.23 -89.62 9.21
C LYS A 29 37.15 -88.41 10.15
N TRP A 30 37.50 -88.60 11.42
CA TRP A 30 37.47 -87.52 12.41
C TRP A 30 38.52 -86.44 12.13
N GLU A 31 39.70 -86.81 11.63
CA GLU A 31 40.73 -85.84 11.24
C GLU A 31 40.24 -84.93 10.11
N LYS A 32 39.56 -85.50 9.10
CA LYS A 32 38.92 -84.70 8.03
C LYS A 32 37.82 -83.80 8.56
N GLU A 33 36.98 -84.31 9.46
CA GLU A 33 35.91 -83.52 10.06
C GLU A 33 36.46 -82.34 10.88
N CYS A 34 37.49 -82.57 11.69
CA CYS A 34 38.18 -81.50 12.43
C CYS A 34 38.76 -80.44 11.49
N SER A 35 39.42 -80.87 10.41
CA SER A 35 39.95 -79.93 9.40
C SER A 35 38.86 -79.09 8.75
N MET A 36 37.70 -79.67 8.46
CA MET A 36 36.56 -78.93 7.92
C MET A 36 36.04 -77.89 8.91
N TYR A 37 35.90 -78.25 10.19
CA TYR A 37 35.48 -77.30 11.22
C TYR A 37 36.48 -76.17 11.45
N ASP A 38 37.78 -76.45 11.36
CA ASP A 38 38.79 -75.40 11.45
C ASP A 38 38.69 -74.41 10.27
N CYS A 39 38.48 -74.91 9.05
CA CYS A 39 38.24 -74.08 7.87
C CYS A 39 36.94 -73.27 7.98
N ASP A 40 35.84 -73.88 8.43
CA ASP A 40 34.56 -73.19 8.60
C ASP A 40 34.66 -72.09 9.67
N ARG A 41 35.39 -72.36 10.76
CA ARG A 41 35.65 -71.36 11.80
C ARG A 41 36.43 -70.16 11.25
N GLU A 42 37.45 -70.41 10.45
CA GLU A 42 38.25 -69.36 9.82
C GLU A 42 37.41 -68.52 8.84
N ALA A 43 36.62 -69.18 7.99
CA ALA A 43 35.71 -68.49 7.06
C ALA A 43 34.66 -67.62 7.78
N LEU A 44 34.12 -68.11 8.91
CA LEU A 44 33.19 -67.33 9.73
C LEU A 44 33.86 -66.13 10.40
N MET A 45 35.13 -66.26 10.81
CA MET A 45 35.90 -65.15 11.37
C MET A 45 36.14 -64.07 10.31
N ASP A 46 36.54 -64.45 9.09
CA ASP A 46 36.73 -63.52 7.98
C ASP A 46 35.43 -62.82 7.58
N PHE A 47 34.33 -63.56 7.51
CA PHE A 47 33.01 -62.99 7.27
C PHE A 47 32.62 -61.96 8.35
N GLY A 48 32.90 -62.27 9.62
CA GLY A 48 32.68 -61.35 10.73
C GLY A 48 33.49 -60.06 10.60
N ASN A 49 34.77 -60.17 10.25
CA ASN A 49 35.66 -59.02 10.05
C ASN A 49 35.19 -58.12 8.89
N GLU A 50 34.79 -58.71 7.77
CA GLU A 50 34.26 -57.98 6.60
C GLU A 50 32.93 -57.29 6.94
N ALA A 51 32.03 -57.98 7.66
CA ALA A 51 30.78 -57.39 8.10
C ALA A 51 30.99 -56.21 9.06
N ASP A 52 31.94 -56.33 9.99
CA ASP A 52 32.29 -55.25 10.92
C ASP A 52 32.92 -54.06 10.19
N HIS A 53 33.86 -54.30 9.28
CA HIS A 53 34.45 -53.24 8.45
C HIS A 53 33.38 -52.48 7.66
N ARG A 54 32.44 -53.18 7.02
CA ARG A 54 31.34 -52.56 6.29
C ARG A 54 30.41 -51.75 7.20
N ALA A 55 30.14 -52.25 8.41
CA ALA A 55 29.35 -51.52 9.38
C ALA A 55 30.05 -50.21 9.81
N GLN A 56 31.34 -50.29 10.12
CA GLN A 56 32.16 -49.12 10.49
C GLN A 56 32.21 -48.07 9.36
N GLU A 57 32.37 -48.50 8.11
CA GLU A 57 32.37 -47.59 6.95
C GLU A 57 31.03 -46.87 6.80
N ALA A 58 29.91 -47.59 6.91
CA ALA A 58 28.58 -47.00 6.86
C ALA A 58 28.34 -46.02 8.02
N GLU A 59 28.82 -46.33 9.23
CA GLU A 59 28.76 -45.42 10.37
C GLU A 59 29.60 -44.16 10.18
N SER A 60 30.78 -44.27 9.56
CA SER A 60 31.62 -43.10 9.22
C SER A 60 30.91 -42.19 8.23
N GLN A 61 30.36 -42.74 7.15
CA GLN A 61 29.62 -41.98 6.15
C GLN A 61 28.41 -41.26 6.75
N VAL A 62 27.65 -41.94 7.62
CA VAL A 62 26.51 -41.33 8.33
C VAL A 62 26.97 -40.20 9.24
N ARG A 63 28.11 -40.35 9.92
CA ARG A 63 28.67 -39.31 10.79
C ARG A 63 29.07 -38.08 9.99
N GLU A 64 29.78 -38.26 8.88
CA GLU A 64 30.20 -37.19 7.96
C GLU A 64 29.00 -36.43 7.41
N LEU A 65 28.00 -37.14 6.87
CA LEU A 65 26.77 -36.52 6.34
C LEU A 65 25.98 -35.77 7.42
N LYS A 66 25.94 -36.27 8.67
CA LYS A 66 25.30 -35.56 9.78
C LYS A 66 26.03 -34.26 10.12
N GLU A 67 27.36 -34.25 10.06
CA GLU A 67 28.15 -33.04 10.28
C GLU A 67 27.91 -32.01 9.18
N GLU A 68 27.92 -32.43 7.91
CA GLU A 68 27.60 -31.57 6.78
C GLU A 68 26.19 -30.98 6.86
N LEU A 69 25.19 -31.80 7.18
CA LEU A 69 23.81 -31.36 7.34
C LEU A 69 23.68 -30.35 8.49
N SER A 70 24.37 -30.59 9.62
CA SER A 70 24.44 -29.66 10.74
C SER A 70 25.05 -28.32 10.33
N LYS A 71 26.14 -28.34 9.55
CA LYS A 71 26.78 -27.13 9.02
C LYS A 71 25.84 -26.37 8.08
N LEU A 72 25.25 -27.05 7.09
CA LEU A 72 24.32 -26.44 6.13
C LEU A 72 23.08 -25.87 6.83
N SER A 73 22.55 -26.58 7.84
CA SER A 73 21.42 -26.09 8.64
C SER A 73 21.78 -24.81 9.39
N LYS A 74 22.99 -24.70 9.94
CA LYS A 74 23.46 -23.46 10.59
C LYS A 74 23.61 -22.32 9.59
N GLU A 75 24.20 -22.58 8.42
CA GLU A 75 24.33 -21.59 7.35
C GLU A 75 22.96 -21.07 6.87
N LEU A 76 22.00 -21.97 6.61
CA LEU A 76 20.63 -21.60 6.27
C LEU A 76 19.96 -20.76 7.36
N GLN A 77 20.18 -21.10 8.62
CA GLN A 77 19.65 -20.31 9.74
C GLN A 77 20.28 -18.92 9.78
N CYS A 78 21.59 -18.78 9.51
CA CYS A 78 22.25 -17.48 9.39
C CYS A 78 21.61 -16.64 8.27
N TYR A 79 21.47 -17.20 7.06
CA TYR A 79 20.83 -16.50 5.95
C TYR A 79 19.39 -16.07 6.24
N LYS A 80 18.62 -16.94 6.91
CA LYS A 80 17.26 -16.61 7.35
C LYS A 80 17.26 -15.41 8.31
N ASN A 81 18.13 -15.45 9.33
CA ASN A 81 18.24 -14.36 10.31
C ASN A 81 18.70 -13.04 9.65
N GLU A 82 19.60 -13.11 8.67
CA GLU A 82 20.05 -11.94 7.89
C GLU A 82 18.92 -11.35 7.04
N ALA A 83 18.15 -12.20 6.35
CA ALA A 83 17.00 -11.78 5.55
C ALA A 83 15.89 -11.16 6.42
N GLU A 84 15.58 -11.77 7.58
CA GLU A 84 14.63 -11.23 8.55
C GLU A 84 15.14 -9.90 9.14
N GLY A 85 16.43 -9.81 9.47
CA GLY A 85 17.06 -8.57 9.95
C GLY A 85 17.03 -7.44 8.93
N GLN A 86 17.23 -7.74 7.64
CA GLN A 86 17.11 -6.76 6.55
C GLN A 86 15.65 -6.34 6.32
N GLN A 87 14.70 -7.27 6.32
CA GLN A 87 13.28 -6.96 6.14
C GLN A 87 12.74 -6.10 7.29
N VAL A 88 13.09 -6.41 8.53
CA VAL A 88 12.72 -5.60 9.70
C VAL A 88 13.45 -4.26 9.68
N GLY A 89 14.75 -4.24 9.34
CA GLY A 89 15.53 -3.01 9.23
C GLY A 89 15.01 -2.06 8.15
N GLU A 90 14.61 -2.58 7.00
CA GLU A 90 14.09 -1.81 5.87
C GLU A 90 12.65 -1.33 6.11
N MET A 91 11.77 -2.15 6.69
CA MET A 91 10.42 -1.75 7.11
C MET A 91 10.47 -0.67 8.21
N THR A 92 11.35 -0.82 9.19
CA THR A 92 11.48 0.16 10.30
C THR A 92 12.11 1.46 9.81
N LYS A 93 13.09 1.38 8.89
CA LYS A 93 13.72 2.55 8.28
C LYS A 93 12.74 3.30 7.38
N THR A 94 11.96 2.61 6.56
CA THR A 94 10.95 3.24 5.69
C THR A 94 9.86 3.95 6.51
N ALA A 95 9.28 3.28 7.51
CA ALA A 95 8.28 3.89 8.41
C ALA A 95 8.86 5.08 9.20
N SER A 96 10.10 4.97 9.69
CA SER A 96 10.79 6.08 10.37
C SER A 96 11.10 7.25 9.43
N THR A 97 11.48 6.98 8.18
CA THR A 97 11.76 8.03 7.19
C THR A 97 10.48 8.73 6.76
N GLU A 98 9.39 8.00 6.54
CA GLU A 98 8.08 8.56 6.22
C GLU A 98 7.60 9.50 7.34
N HIS A 99 7.65 9.02 8.59
CA HIS A 99 7.27 9.84 9.75
C HIS A 99 8.11 11.13 9.82
N CYS A 100 9.42 11.06 9.56
CA CYS A 100 10.30 12.22 9.58
C CYS A 100 9.99 13.22 8.46
N LEU A 101 9.71 12.72 7.25
CA LEU A 101 9.34 13.55 6.09
C LEU A 101 8.01 14.26 6.32
N VAL A 102 7.00 13.55 6.84
CA VAL A 102 5.69 14.13 7.17
C VAL A 102 5.82 15.19 8.27
N ASP A 103 6.56 14.90 9.34
CA ASP A 103 6.79 15.88 10.42
C ASP A 103 7.51 17.13 9.91
N THR A 104 8.49 16.95 9.02
CA THR A 104 9.22 18.06 8.38
C THR A 104 8.29 18.89 7.51
N LEU A 105 7.49 18.24 6.66
CA LEU A 105 6.53 18.90 5.77
C LEU A 105 5.51 19.76 6.56
N ILE A 106 4.89 19.18 7.59
CA ILE A 106 3.92 19.87 8.46
C ILE A 106 4.60 21.05 9.16
N SER A 107 5.85 20.88 9.58
CA SER A 107 6.60 21.92 10.24
C SER A 107 6.94 23.09 9.31
N THR A 108 7.28 22.81 8.04
CA THR A 108 7.60 23.83 7.02
C THR A 108 6.36 24.59 6.54
N LEU A 109 5.24 23.90 6.35
CA LEU A 109 4.04 24.51 5.76
C LEU A 109 3.22 25.33 6.78
N ILE A 110 3.31 24.99 8.07
CA ILE A 110 2.50 25.61 9.11
C ILE A 110 3.39 26.46 10.02
N SER A 111 3.45 27.74 9.73
CA SER A 111 4.20 28.77 10.47
C SER A 111 3.20 29.73 11.12
N LYS A 112 2.60 29.32 12.24
CA LYS A 112 1.72 30.18 13.05
C LYS A 112 2.18 30.13 14.51
N ASP A 113 2.17 31.29 15.17
CA ASP A 113 2.66 31.44 16.54
C ASP A 113 1.65 30.94 17.61
N ASP A 114 0.35 30.88 17.29
CA ASP A 114 -0.72 30.50 18.23
C ASP A 114 -1.15 29.02 18.15
N VAL A 115 -0.27 28.15 17.63
CA VAL A 115 -0.60 26.73 17.40
C VAL A 115 -0.98 26.00 18.68
N VAL A 116 -0.24 26.22 19.77
CA VAL A 116 -0.39 25.45 21.01
C VAL A 116 -1.73 25.74 21.69
N SER A 117 -2.07 27.03 21.85
CA SER A 117 -3.32 27.46 22.47
C SER A 117 -4.53 27.03 21.62
N THR A 118 -4.44 27.17 20.30
CA THR A 118 -5.51 26.77 19.36
C THR A 118 -5.75 25.26 19.38
N ALA A 119 -4.68 24.47 19.33
CA ALA A 119 -4.76 23.01 19.39
C ALA A 119 -5.36 22.52 20.71
N ARG A 120 -4.95 23.13 21.84
CA ARG A 120 -5.46 22.76 23.16
C ARG A 120 -6.93 23.11 23.32
N SER A 121 -7.31 24.34 22.95
CA SER A 121 -8.71 24.79 22.97
C SER A 121 -9.61 23.91 22.10
N PHE A 122 -9.12 23.44 20.96
CA PHE A 122 -9.84 22.50 20.12
C PHE A 122 -10.11 21.17 20.83
N LEU A 123 -9.10 20.58 21.46
CA LEU A 123 -9.29 19.32 22.20
C LEU A 123 -10.24 19.50 23.39
N GLU A 124 -10.13 20.61 24.12
CA GLU A 124 -11.03 20.95 25.23
C GLU A 124 -12.49 21.07 24.76
N ALA A 125 -12.73 21.79 23.66
CA ALA A 125 -14.05 21.95 23.05
C ALA A 125 -14.63 20.63 22.49
N ASN A 126 -13.81 19.61 22.28
CA ASN A 126 -14.21 18.28 21.82
C ASN A 126 -13.95 17.18 22.86
N SER A 127 -13.78 17.53 24.14
CA SER A 127 -13.44 16.59 25.23
C SER A 127 -14.49 15.49 25.45
N GLY A 128 -15.72 15.66 24.96
CA GLY A 128 -16.74 14.61 24.94
C GLY A 128 -16.43 13.45 23.98
N VAL A 129 -15.41 13.58 23.12
CA VAL A 129 -14.91 12.50 22.25
C VAL A 129 -13.71 11.84 22.94
N GLU A 130 -13.79 10.54 23.22
CA GLU A 130 -12.77 9.79 23.97
C GLU A 130 -11.34 9.99 23.43
N VAL A 131 -11.19 10.02 22.10
CA VAL A 131 -9.89 10.24 21.45
C VAL A 131 -9.34 11.64 21.73
N CYS A 132 -10.19 12.67 21.68
CA CYS A 132 -9.78 14.04 21.99
C CYS A 132 -9.42 14.19 23.48
N GLN A 133 -10.14 13.51 24.37
CA GLN A 133 -9.81 13.49 25.80
C GLN A 133 -8.44 12.85 26.06
N LYS A 134 -8.17 11.67 25.49
CA LYS A 134 -6.86 11.01 25.63
C LYS A 134 -5.72 11.84 25.05
N MET A 135 -5.93 12.48 23.89
CA MET A 135 -4.94 13.38 23.30
C MET A 135 -4.71 14.63 24.16
N LEU A 136 -5.73 15.13 24.86
CA LEU A 136 -5.62 16.26 25.77
C LEU A 136 -4.80 15.90 27.03
N GLU A 137 -5.01 14.71 27.60
CA GLU A 137 -4.24 14.20 28.73
C GLU A 137 -2.75 14.07 28.41
N MET A 138 -2.44 13.67 27.17
CA MET A 138 -1.07 13.51 26.67
C MET A 138 -0.52 14.74 25.93
N PHE A 139 -1.18 15.90 26.00
CA PHE A 139 -0.90 17.03 25.10
C PHE A 139 0.56 17.51 25.11
N GLU A 140 1.18 17.59 26.30
CA GLU A 140 2.59 18.01 26.46
C GLU A 140 3.59 17.01 25.84
N SER A 141 3.18 15.75 25.67
CA SER A 141 3.99 14.70 25.03
C SER A 141 3.74 14.58 23.52
N LEU A 142 2.75 15.30 22.99
CA LEU A 142 2.48 15.29 21.56
C LEU A 142 3.60 15.99 20.79
N LYS A 143 3.89 15.47 19.60
CA LYS A 143 4.86 16.11 18.70
C LYS A 143 4.35 17.50 18.28
N PRO A 144 5.26 18.48 18.06
CA PRO A 144 4.87 19.80 17.57
C PRO A 144 4.07 19.76 16.26
N SER A 145 4.40 18.83 15.35
CA SER A 145 3.65 18.57 14.12
C SER A 145 2.21 18.12 14.40
N THR A 146 2.00 17.25 15.37
CA THR A 146 0.67 16.82 15.80
C THR A 146 -0.14 17.99 16.36
N GLN A 147 0.48 18.84 17.18
CA GLN A 147 -0.16 20.05 17.69
C GLN A 147 -0.55 21.02 16.55
N LYS A 148 0.30 21.18 15.53
CA LYS A 148 -0.01 21.94 14.30
C LYS A 148 -1.22 21.39 13.55
N VAL A 149 -1.32 20.06 13.40
CA VAL A 149 -2.49 19.42 12.76
C VAL A 149 -3.78 19.65 13.57
N LEU A 150 -3.70 19.58 14.89
CA LEU A 150 -4.85 19.87 15.77
C LEU A 150 -5.30 21.34 15.66
N ALA A 151 -4.35 22.28 15.59
CA ALA A 151 -4.67 23.68 15.35
C ALA A 151 -5.39 23.87 14.00
N LEU A 152 -4.91 23.23 12.93
CA LEU A 152 -5.59 23.25 11.63
C LEU A 152 -7.00 22.67 11.69
N ALA A 153 -7.21 21.57 12.41
CA ALA A 153 -8.54 20.98 12.58
C ALA A 153 -9.51 21.97 13.26
N SER A 154 -9.02 22.79 14.18
CA SER A 154 -9.78 23.88 14.79
C SER A 154 -10.19 24.93 13.75
N GLU A 155 -9.25 25.41 12.94
CA GLU A 155 -9.50 26.40 11.90
C GLU A 155 -10.51 25.88 10.86
N VAL A 156 -10.37 24.62 10.43
CA VAL A 156 -11.32 23.98 9.52
C VAL A 156 -12.73 23.95 10.12
N LYS A 157 -12.87 23.67 11.43
CA LYS A 157 -14.17 23.66 12.10
C LYS A 157 -14.79 25.05 12.20
N ILE A 158 -13.97 26.09 12.41
CA ILE A 158 -14.43 27.49 12.44
C ILE A 158 -14.89 27.91 11.04
N LEU A 159 -14.05 27.70 10.01
CA LEU A 159 -14.38 28.02 8.62
C LEU A 159 -15.63 27.30 8.14
N GLN A 160 -15.84 26.05 8.56
CA GLN A 160 -17.06 25.32 8.23
C GLN A 160 -18.32 26.01 8.79
N LYS A 161 -18.27 26.51 10.03
CA LYS A 161 -19.39 27.27 10.63
C LYS A 161 -19.61 28.60 9.91
N GLU A 162 -18.55 29.36 9.65
CA GLU A 162 -18.63 30.65 8.95
C GLU A 162 -19.20 30.49 7.55
N LYS A 163 -18.77 29.46 6.81
CA LYS A 163 -19.34 29.11 5.50
C LYS A 163 -20.84 28.87 5.58
N ASP A 164 -21.29 28.12 6.57
CA ASP A 164 -22.72 27.80 6.74
C ASP A 164 -23.52 29.07 7.11
N HIS A 165 -22.97 29.95 7.95
CA HIS A 165 -23.57 31.26 8.24
C HIS A 165 -23.67 32.16 7.00
N LEU A 166 -22.60 32.27 6.21
CA LEU A 166 -22.59 33.05 4.97
C LEU A 166 -23.60 32.51 3.97
N ARG A 167 -23.74 31.18 3.87
CA ARG A 167 -24.73 30.53 3.01
C ARG A 167 -26.17 30.87 3.41
N ASN A 168 -26.46 30.86 4.71
CA ASN A 168 -27.77 31.25 5.21
C ASN A 168 -28.07 32.73 4.92
N ASN A 169 -27.11 33.62 5.19
CA ASN A 169 -27.27 35.05 4.93
C ASN A 169 -27.50 35.33 3.44
N LEU A 170 -26.77 34.63 2.56
CA LEU A 170 -26.97 34.75 1.12
C LEU A 170 -28.38 34.32 0.71
N THR A 171 -28.88 33.21 1.26
CA THR A 171 -30.24 32.72 0.97
C THR A 171 -31.30 33.74 1.41
N ILE A 172 -31.14 34.34 2.59
CA ILE A 172 -32.05 35.39 3.10
C ILE A 172 -32.00 36.63 2.21
N ALA A 173 -30.80 37.07 1.83
CA ALA A 173 -30.64 38.23 0.94
C ALA A 173 -31.27 37.99 -0.44
N GLU A 174 -31.16 36.78 -0.99
CA GLU A 174 -31.80 36.38 -2.24
C GLU A 174 -33.34 36.41 -2.14
N GLU A 175 -33.90 35.97 -1.01
CA GLU A 175 -35.35 36.04 -0.73
C GLU A 175 -35.85 37.49 -0.58
N GLU A 176 -35.11 38.34 0.14
CA GLU A 176 -35.45 39.76 0.30
C GLU A 176 -35.43 40.51 -1.04
N VAL A 177 -34.43 40.26 -1.90
CA VAL A 177 -34.36 40.84 -3.24
C VAL A 177 -35.57 40.42 -4.08
N LYS A 178 -36.02 39.17 -3.96
CA LYS A 178 -37.20 38.69 -4.68
C LYS A 178 -38.47 39.43 -4.24
N VAL A 179 -38.66 39.61 -2.93
CA VAL A 179 -39.81 40.36 -2.40
C VAL A 179 -39.77 41.82 -2.87
N LEU A 180 -38.60 42.47 -2.81
CA LEU A 180 -38.42 43.84 -3.28
C LEU A 180 -38.67 43.99 -4.79
N ASP A 181 -38.29 43.01 -5.61
CA ASP A 181 -38.60 43.00 -7.04
C ASP A 181 -40.11 42.89 -7.30
N GLU A 182 -40.80 42.02 -6.56
CA GLU A 182 -42.26 41.88 -6.62
C GLU A 182 -42.95 43.19 -6.22
N GLU A 183 -42.53 43.81 -5.11
CA GLU A 183 -43.05 45.11 -4.66
C GLU A 183 -42.79 46.22 -5.68
N ASN A 184 -41.56 46.33 -6.20
CA ASN A 184 -41.23 47.30 -7.24
C ASN A 184 -42.06 47.09 -8.51
N SER A 185 -42.31 45.84 -8.92
CA SER A 185 -43.19 45.52 -10.06
C SER A 185 -44.62 46.03 -9.84
N THR A 186 -45.15 45.88 -8.61
CA THR A 186 -46.48 46.41 -8.28
C THR A 186 -46.53 47.94 -8.28
N LEU A 187 -45.54 48.59 -7.68
CA LEU A 187 -45.42 50.05 -7.66
C LEU A 187 -45.27 50.62 -9.07
N GLU A 188 -44.51 49.97 -9.94
CA GLU A 188 -44.32 50.39 -11.33
C GLU A 188 -45.64 50.28 -12.13
N LYS A 189 -46.46 49.25 -11.88
CA LYS A 189 -47.81 49.14 -12.47
C LYS A 189 -48.73 50.27 -12.03
N GLU A 190 -48.77 50.59 -10.73
CA GLU A 190 -49.58 51.69 -10.21
C GLU A 190 -49.09 53.05 -10.69
N ASN A 191 -47.78 53.29 -10.71
CA ASN A 191 -47.21 54.55 -11.20
C ASN A 191 -47.52 54.77 -12.69
N ARG A 192 -47.44 53.70 -13.52
CA ARG A 192 -47.92 53.73 -14.90
C ARG A 192 -49.42 54.04 -15.00
N ARG A 193 -50.25 53.50 -14.10
CA ARG A 193 -51.70 53.76 -14.06
C ARG A 193 -52.00 55.23 -13.71
N LEU A 194 -51.35 55.76 -12.68
CA LEU A 194 -51.48 57.15 -12.26
C LEU A 194 -51.01 58.13 -13.33
N THR A 195 -49.88 57.85 -13.97
CA THR A 195 -49.36 58.69 -15.07
C THR A 195 -50.36 58.78 -16.22
N LYS A 196 -51.02 57.68 -16.56
CA LYS A 196 -52.09 57.66 -17.59
C LYS A 196 -53.32 58.49 -17.16
N LEU A 197 -53.69 58.45 -15.88
CA LEU A 197 -54.80 59.26 -15.35
C LEU A 197 -54.48 60.76 -15.41
N LEU A 198 -53.29 61.17 -14.95
CA LEU A 198 -52.85 62.56 -15.02
C LEU A 198 -52.81 63.09 -16.45
N HIS A 199 -52.33 62.30 -17.42
CA HIS A 199 -52.36 62.71 -18.83
C HIS A 199 -53.78 62.89 -19.35
N LYS A 200 -54.72 62.02 -18.97
CA LYS A 200 -56.14 62.16 -19.35
C LYS A 200 -56.78 63.42 -18.74
N GLU A 201 -56.50 63.70 -17.47
CA GLU A 201 -57.02 64.88 -16.76
C GLU A 201 -56.45 66.18 -17.35
N ARG A 202 -55.16 66.20 -17.69
CA ARG A 202 -54.52 67.34 -18.36
C ARG A 202 -55.11 67.62 -19.74
N HIS A 203 -55.49 66.59 -20.49
CA HIS A 203 -56.17 66.73 -21.77
C HIS A 203 -57.65 67.16 -21.66
N LEU A 204 -58.31 66.94 -20.52
CA LEU A 204 -59.67 67.43 -20.26
C LEU A 204 -59.71 68.90 -19.84
N ASN A 205 -58.65 69.40 -19.20
CA ASN A 205 -58.55 70.78 -18.71
C ASN A 205 -57.97 71.79 -19.74
N ASP A 206 -57.54 71.33 -20.92
CA ASP A 206 -56.94 72.20 -21.95
C ASP A 206 -57.97 72.74 -22.99
N SER A 207 -59.26 72.73 -22.67
CA SER A 207 -60.33 73.26 -23.54
C SER A 207 -60.84 74.65 -23.14
N GLY A 208 -59.97 75.54 -22.66
CA GLY A 208 -60.42 76.89 -22.28
C GLY A 208 -59.32 77.93 -22.08
N GLY A 209 -58.96 78.66 -23.14
CA GLY A 209 -58.42 80.02 -22.98
C GLY A 209 -57.38 80.47 -24.00
N LYS A 210 -57.83 81.16 -25.07
CA LYS A 210 -57.01 82.12 -25.83
C LYS A 210 -56.76 83.38 -24.99
N HIS A 211 -55.56 83.99 -25.05
CA HIS A 211 -55.34 85.43 -25.33
C HIS A 211 -53.84 85.83 -25.36
N ASN A 212 -53.35 86.10 -26.58
CA ASN A 212 -52.49 87.17 -27.12
C ASN A 212 -51.39 87.94 -26.31
N SER A 213 -50.27 88.16 -27.03
CA SER A 213 -49.37 89.35 -27.10
C SER A 213 -48.33 89.58 -25.98
N ALA A 214 -47.08 90.05 -26.17
CA ALA A 214 -46.25 90.40 -27.33
C ALA A 214 -44.75 90.56 -26.91
N SER A 215 -43.85 90.36 -27.88
CA SER A 215 -42.54 91.03 -28.12
C SER A 215 -41.48 91.16 -27.01
N LEU A 216 -40.30 90.56 -27.24
CA LEU A 216 -39.05 91.33 -27.43
C LEU A 216 -38.05 90.52 -28.27
N LYS A 217 -37.63 91.12 -29.38
CA LYS A 217 -36.65 90.62 -30.35
C LYS A 217 -35.32 91.32 -30.06
N SER A 218 -34.29 90.58 -29.62
CA SER A 218 -32.90 91.04 -29.67
C SER A 218 -31.96 89.94 -30.14
N ASN A 219 -31.54 90.14 -31.38
CA ASN A 219 -30.47 89.53 -32.16
C ASN A 219 -29.10 89.32 -31.45
N LYS A 220 -28.28 88.45 -32.10
CA LYS A 220 -26.79 88.34 -32.14
C LYS A 220 -26.15 87.48 -31.03
N ARG A 221 -25.30 86.46 -31.23
CA ARG A 221 -24.46 85.89 -32.34
C ARG A 221 -24.33 84.37 -32.08
N LYS A 222 -24.38 83.49 -33.10
CA LYS A 222 -23.22 82.83 -33.74
C LYS A 222 -21.95 82.67 -32.89
N SER A 223 -21.67 81.44 -32.46
CA SER A 223 -20.34 80.82 -32.49
C SER A 223 -20.49 79.28 -32.41
N GLY A 224 -20.19 78.58 -33.50
CA GLY A 224 -19.57 77.25 -33.40
C GLY A 224 -18.08 77.43 -33.02
N PRO A 225 -17.17 76.53 -33.39
CA PRO A 225 -17.32 75.18 -33.97
C PRO A 225 -16.37 74.15 -33.32
N ARG A 226 -16.37 72.91 -33.84
CA ARG A 226 -15.18 72.04 -34.06
C ARG A 226 -14.36 71.59 -32.83
N ASP A 227 -13.89 70.36 -32.70
CA ASP A 227 -13.29 69.45 -33.69
C ASP A 227 -13.70 67.98 -33.38
N CYS A 228 -14.15 67.21 -34.37
CA CYS A 228 -13.32 66.38 -35.28
C CYS A 228 -12.60 65.26 -34.51
N SER A 229 -13.17 64.05 -34.40
CA SER A 229 -13.05 62.91 -35.36
C SER A 229 -11.75 62.10 -35.15
N PRO A 230 -11.50 60.98 -35.84
CA PRO A 230 -12.31 59.78 -36.09
C PRO A 230 -11.52 58.48 -35.76
N VAL A 231 -12.21 57.33 -35.88
CA VAL A 231 -11.71 55.97 -36.22
C VAL A 231 -10.19 55.73 -36.11
N GLU A 232 -9.80 54.78 -35.25
CA GLU A 232 -8.75 53.81 -35.63
C GLU A 232 -8.83 52.53 -34.80
N LYS A 233 -8.78 51.42 -35.54
CA LYS A 233 -8.71 50.04 -35.06
C LYS A 233 -7.40 49.82 -34.28
N LYS A 234 -7.43 48.96 -33.26
CA LYS A 234 -6.35 48.01 -32.91
C LYS A 234 -6.74 47.20 -31.66
N ILE A 235 -7.35 46.05 -31.88
CA ILE A 235 -7.15 44.91 -30.98
C ILE A 235 -5.99 44.15 -31.63
N ASP A 236 -4.81 44.29 -31.03
CA ASP A 236 -3.66 43.45 -31.30
C ASP A 236 -3.16 42.88 -29.97
N PHE A 237 -3.41 41.58 -29.79
CA PHE A 237 -2.39 40.66 -29.30
C PHE A 237 -2.28 39.55 -30.36
N ILE A 238 -1.30 39.67 -31.24
CA ILE A 238 -0.77 38.62 -32.12
C ILE A 238 0.40 38.00 -31.33
N GLU A 239 0.31 36.74 -30.88
CA GLU A 239 0.60 35.47 -31.57
C GLU A 239 2.06 35.01 -31.43
N SER A 240 2.25 33.76 -31.03
CA SER A 240 3.27 32.90 -31.63
C SER A 240 2.91 31.41 -31.46
N GLY A 241 2.38 30.80 -32.53
CA GLY A 241 2.82 29.47 -32.93
C GLY A 241 1.85 28.28 -32.92
N SER A 242 0.82 28.29 -33.80
CA SER A 242 0.48 27.26 -34.84
C SER A 242 0.30 25.74 -34.48
N PRO A 243 -0.33 24.88 -35.33
CA PRO A 243 -1.71 24.89 -35.85
C PRO A 243 -2.42 23.49 -35.84
N ARG A 244 -3.77 23.48 -35.77
CA ARG A 244 -4.72 22.43 -36.29
C ARG A 244 -4.62 21.02 -35.66
N LYS A 245 -5.61 20.10 -35.65
CA LYS A 245 -6.70 19.70 -36.58
C LYS A 245 -7.69 18.75 -35.81
N PRO A 246 -8.69 18.07 -36.43
CA PRO A 246 -10.08 17.98 -35.96
C PRO A 246 -10.44 16.66 -35.24
N LEU A 247 -11.74 16.55 -34.95
CA LEU A 247 -12.49 15.53 -34.19
C LEU A 247 -12.05 14.05 -34.30
N SER A 248 -12.35 13.35 -33.21
CA SER A 248 -12.06 11.96 -32.81
C SER A 248 -12.19 10.87 -33.88
N PRO A 249 -11.47 9.75 -33.68
CA PRO A 249 -12.15 8.47 -33.68
C PRO A 249 -11.64 7.55 -32.56
N LEU A 250 -12.54 7.04 -31.72
CA LEU A 250 -12.29 5.81 -30.98
C LEU A 250 -13.36 4.81 -31.37
N ARG A 251 -12.98 3.88 -32.27
CA ARG A 251 -13.03 2.43 -32.07
C ARG A 251 -12.80 1.73 -33.40
N GLN A 252 -11.74 0.93 -33.47
CA GLN A 252 -11.72 -0.27 -34.28
C GLN A 252 -11.05 -1.41 -33.51
N ASN A 253 -11.57 -2.59 -33.79
CA ASN A 253 -11.32 -3.86 -33.14
C ASN A 253 -9.98 -4.48 -33.58
N THR A 254 -9.53 -5.44 -32.77
CA THR A 254 -8.50 -6.51 -32.91
C THR A 254 -8.23 -7.04 -34.34
N PRO A 255 -7.09 -7.71 -34.67
CA PRO A 255 -6.59 -8.93 -33.99
C PRO A 255 -5.05 -9.20 -33.91
N GLU A 256 -4.69 -9.96 -32.86
CA GLU A 256 -3.65 -11.02 -32.71
C GLU A 256 -2.24 -10.93 -33.34
N SER A 257 -1.21 -11.17 -32.51
CA SER A 257 -0.15 -12.14 -32.85
C SER A 257 0.52 -12.76 -31.61
N ARG A 258 0.04 -13.96 -31.28
CA ARG A 258 0.71 -15.14 -30.70
C ARG A 258 2.20 -15.02 -30.32
N THR A 259 2.52 -15.33 -29.07
CA THR A 259 3.64 -16.23 -28.69
C THR A 259 3.44 -16.78 -27.27
N HIS A 260 2.62 -17.82 -27.11
CA HIS A 260 2.79 -18.80 -26.03
C HIS A 260 2.20 -20.14 -26.45
N LYS A 261 3.04 -21.16 -26.64
CA LYS A 261 2.84 -22.49 -26.05
C LYS A 261 4.05 -23.42 -26.26
N LYS A 262 4.37 -24.07 -25.14
CA LYS A 262 5.23 -25.23 -24.89
C LYS A 262 6.73 -24.98 -24.86
#